data_AF-A0A379W3B5-F1
#
_entry.id   AF-A0A379W3B5-F1
#
_cell.length_a   1.000
_cell.length_b   1.000
_cell.length_c   1.000
_cell.angle_alpha   90.00
_cell.angle_beta   90.00
_cell.angle_gamma   90.00
#
_symmetry.space_group_name_H-M   'P 1'
#
loop_
_entity.id
_entity.type
_entity.pdbx_description
1 polymer ?
#
loop_
_entity_poly.entity_id
_entity_poly.type
_entity_poly.pdbx_seq_one_letter_code
_entity_poly.pdbx_strand_id
1 'polypeptide(L)'
;MRWYHPKQGVLNPDQFLPLAEKTGLIVTIGSWVIDEACRQLREWHLQGYALWSVAVNLSALQFEQPGLVDTITRSLARHSIRPIY
;
A
#
# COMPACT_ATOMS: atom_id res chain seq x y z
N MET A 1 0.55 -7.30 -4.30
CA MET A 1 -0.90 -7.27 -4.61
C MET A 1 -1.26 -8.37 -5.59
N ARG A 2 -2.50 -8.84 -5.58
CA ARG A 2 -3.09 -9.68 -6.62
C ARG A 2 -4.51 -9.20 -6.87
N TRP A 3 -4.92 -9.06 -8.12
CA TRP A 3 -6.27 -8.63 -8.45
C TRP A 3 -7.13 -9.83 -8.81
N TYR A 4 -8.17 -10.09 -8.02
CA TYR A 4 -9.18 -11.10 -8.32
C TYR A 4 -10.21 -10.53 -9.28
N HIS A 5 -9.96 -10.70 -10.59
CA HIS A 5 -10.85 -10.21 -11.64
C HIS A 5 -12.00 -11.20 -11.87
N PRO A 6 -13.27 -10.75 -11.94
CA PRO A 6 -14.45 -11.63 -11.97
C PRO A 6 -14.50 -12.57 -13.18
N LYS A 7 -13.82 -12.24 -14.29
CA LYS A 7 -13.79 -13.07 -15.51
C LYS A 7 -12.42 -13.65 -15.86
N GLN A 8 -11.34 -13.05 -15.37
CA GLN A 8 -9.97 -13.42 -15.77
C GLN A 8 -9.22 -14.17 -14.65
N GLY A 9 -9.87 -14.37 -13.50
CA GLY A 9 -9.23 -15.00 -12.35
C GLY A 9 -8.23 -14.07 -11.68
N VAL A 10 -7.15 -14.65 -11.14
CA VAL A 10 -6.13 -13.91 -10.42
C VAL A 10 -5.15 -13.28 -11.40
N LEU A 11 -5.10 -11.95 -11.40
CA LEU A 11 -4.13 -11.17 -12.16
C LEU A 11 -2.94 -10.78 -11.28
N ASN A 12 -1.74 -11.03 -11.78
CA ASN A 12 -0.48 -10.59 -11.18
C ASN A 12 -0.25 -9.09 -11.45
N PRO A 13 0.53 -8.40 -10.60
CA PRO A 13 0.84 -6.98 -10.77
C PRO A 13 1.30 -6.61 -12.19
N ASP A 14 2.19 -7.38 -12.78
CA ASP A 14 2.77 -7.10 -14.10
C ASP A 14 1.71 -7.02 -15.23
N GLN A 15 0.54 -7.63 -15.01
CA GLN A 15 -0.56 -7.62 -15.98
C GLN A 15 -1.40 -6.33 -15.94
N PHE A 16 -1.38 -5.58 -14.83
CA PHE A 16 -2.21 -4.37 -14.68
C PHE A 16 -1.44 -3.11 -14.28
N LEU A 17 -0.24 -3.23 -13.70
CA LEU A 17 0.59 -2.09 -13.29
C LEU A 17 0.91 -1.13 -14.45
N PRO A 18 1.31 -1.60 -15.66
CA PRO A 18 1.58 -0.69 -16.77
C PRO A 18 0.38 0.18 -17.15
N LEU A 19 -0.84 -0.36 -17.05
CA LEU A 19 -2.06 0.41 -17.31
C LEU A 19 -2.37 1.37 -16.15
N ALA A 20 -2.18 0.93 -14.91
CA ALA A 20 -2.38 1.77 -13.73
C ALA A 20 -1.42 2.98 -13.73
N GLU A 21 -0.18 2.81 -14.19
CA GLU A 21 0.78 3.90 -14.33
C GLU A 21 0.38 4.88 -15.43
N LYS A 22 0.07 4.38 -16.64
CA LYS A 22 -0.35 5.22 -17.77
C LYS A 22 -1.62 6.04 -17.49
N THR A 23 -2.50 5.53 -16.64
CA THR A 23 -3.76 6.19 -16.26
C THR A 23 -3.66 7.03 -14.98
N GLY A 24 -2.52 6.99 -14.29
CA GLY A 24 -2.34 7.61 -12.97
C GLY A 24 -3.06 6.89 -11.82
N LEU A 25 -3.82 5.82 -12.09
CA LEU A 25 -4.49 5.00 -11.06
C LEU A 25 -3.51 4.39 -10.07
N ILE A 26 -2.23 4.23 -10.44
CA ILE A 26 -1.18 3.73 -9.54
C ILE A 26 -1.07 4.57 -8.25
N VAL A 27 -1.34 5.87 -8.31
CA VAL A 27 -1.31 6.76 -7.14
C VAL A 27 -2.44 6.45 -6.17
N THR A 28 -3.65 6.22 -6.71
CA THR A 28 -4.83 5.89 -5.91
C THR A 28 -4.71 4.48 -5.33
N ILE A 29 -4.31 3.52 -6.16
CA ILE A 29 -4.07 2.12 -5.74
C ILE A 29 -3.01 2.09 -4.64
N GLY A 30 -1.90 2.79 -4.82
CA GLY A 30 -0.83 2.78 -3.84
C GLY A 30 -1.21 3.48 -2.54
N SER A 31 -2.02 4.54 -2.57
CA SER A 31 -2.61 5.12 -1.34
C SER A 31 -3.45 4.09 -0.58
N TRP A 32 -4.26 3.30 -1.29
CA TRP A 32 -5.02 2.21 -0.68
C TRP A 32 -4.11 1.10 -0.13
N VAL A 33 -3.04 0.72 -0.85
CA VAL A 33 -2.07 -0.28 -0.38
C VAL A 33 -1.37 0.16 0.90
N ILE A 34 -0.97 1.43 1.00
CA ILE A 34 -0.33 1.99 2.20
C ILE A 34 -1.29 1.91 3.40
N ASP A 35 -2.57 2.23 3.19
CA ASP A 35 -3.59 2.12 4.23
C ASP A 35 -3.80 0.68 4.69
N GLU A 36 -3.98 -0.23 3.75
CA GLU A 36 -4.20 -1.65 4.04
C GLU A 36 -2.98 -2.30 4.69
N ALA A 37 -1.77 -1.93 4.28
CA ALA A 37 -0.54 -2.42 4.90
C ALA A 37 -0.43 -1.97 6.37
N CYS A 38 -0.77 -0.73 6.68
CA CYS A 38 -0.77 -0.23 8.05
C CYS A 38 -1.87 -0.88 8.90
N ARG A 39 -3.08 -1.04 8.33
CA ARG A 39 -4.20 -1.76 8.96
C ARG A 39 -3.79 -3.19 9.33
N GLN A 40 -3.24 -3.92 8.36
CA GLN A 40 -2.85 -5.31 8.55
C GLN A 40 -1.69 -5.46 9.53
N LEU A 41 -0.71 -4.55 9.48
CA LEU A 41 0.40 -4.53 10.44
C LEU A 41 -0.11 -4.34 11.88
N ARG A 42 -1.13 -3.49 12.07
CA ARG A 42 -1.72 -3.25 13.39
C ARG A 42 -2.37 -4.52 13.93
N GLU A 43 -3.08 -5.26 13.09
CA GLU A 43 -3.67 -6.55 13.48
C GLU A 43 -2.61 -7.54 13.93
N TRP A 44 -1.51 -7.66 13.18
CA TRP A 44 -0.39 -8.53 13.58
C TRP A 44 0.26 -8.10 14.89
N HIS A 45 0.45 -6.79 15.10
CA HIS A 45 0.97 -6.27 16.37
C HIS A 45 0.04 -6.64 17.55
N LEU A 46 -1.27 -6.54 17.37
CA LEU A 46 -2.27 -6.93 18.38
C LEU A 46 -2.29 -8.44 18.65
N GLN A 47 -1.88 -9.26 17.69
CA GLN A 47 -1.73 -10.71 17.84
C GLN A 47 -0.40 -11.13 18.52
N GLY A 48 0.44 -10.16 18.91
CA GLY A 48 1.71 -10.42 19.61
C GLY A 48 2.95 -10.28 18.72
N TYR A 49 2.81 -10.00 17.43
CA TYR A 49 3.92 -9.82 16.50
C TYR A 49 4.45 -8.37 16.47
N ALA A 50 4.62 -7.75 17.65
CA ALA A 50 4.89 -6.32 17.80
C ALA A 50 6.17 -5.80 17.12
N LEU A 51 7.10 -6.70 16.75
CA LEU A 51 8.37 -6.38 16.09
C LEU A 51 8.34 -6.57 14.57
N TRP A 52 7.23 -7.06 14.02
CA TRP A 52 7.13 -7.23 12.58
C TRP A 52 7.04 -5.88 11.87
N SER A 53 7.56 -5.84 10.65
CA SER A 53 7.48 -4.72 9.73
C SER A 53 6.89 -5.18 8.40
N VAL A 54 6.37 -4.24 7.62
CA VAL A 54 5.85 -4.49 6.28
C VAL A 54 6.54 -3.55 5.29
N ALA A 55 6.92 -4.09 4.13
CA ALA A 55 7.47 -3.31 3.04
C ALA A 55 6.39 -3.06 1.99
N VAL A 56 6.24 -1.80 1.59
CA VAL A 56 5.34 -1.39 0.50
C VAL A 56 6.20 -0.85 -0.64
N ASN A 57 6.05 -1.43 -1.83
CA ASN A 57 6.72 -0.93 -3.03
C ASN A 57 6.02 0.34 -3.52
N LEU A 58 6.81 1.33 -3.95
CA LEU A 58 6.33 2.58 -4.54
C LEU A 58 6.80 2.66 -5.99
N SER A 59 5.91 3.11 -6.88
CA SER A 59 6.32 3.46 -8.25
C SER A 59 6.99 4.85 -8.27
N ALA A 60 7.73 5.14 -9.34
CA ALA A 60 8.36 6.46 -9.53
C ALA A 60 7.32 7.60 -9.50
N LEU A 61 6.17 7.41 -10.15
CA LEU A 61 5.08 8.38 -10.19
C LEU A 61 4.54 8.70 -8.79
N GLN A 62 4.49 7.72 -7.89
CA GLN A 62 4.06 7.94 -6.51
C GLN A 62 5.12 8.65 -5.69
N PHE A 63 6.40 8.29 -5.90
CA PHE A 63 7.52 8.90 -5.20
C PHE A 63 7.62 10.41 -5.46
N GLU A 64 7.28 10.83 -6.68
CA GLU A 64 7.25 12.24 -7.09
C GLU A 64 6.02 13.02 -6.59
N GLN A 65 5.02 12.36 -5.98
CA GLN A 65 3.84 13.06 -5.47
C GLN A 65 4.17 13.87 -4.21
N PRO A 66 3.94 15.20 -4.20
CA PRO A 66 4.18 16.02 -3.01
C PRO A 66 3.40 15.56 -1.77
N GLY A 67 2.24 14.92 -1.96
CA GLY A 67 1.37 14.41 -0.89
C GLY A 67 1.73 13.03 -0.35
N LEU A 68 2.83 12.41 -0.79
CA LEU A 68 3.19 11.05 -0.39
C LEU A 68 3.45 10.94 1.12
N VAL A 69 4.27 11.84 1.68
CA VAL A 69 4.62 11.83 3.11
C VAL A 69 3.38 12.00 3.98
N ASP A 70 2.48 12.91 3.60
CA ASP A 70 1.21 13.15 4.28
C ASP A 70 0.29 11.91 4.22
N THR A 71 0.23 11.24 3.07
CA THR A 71 -0.51 9.99 2.91
C THR A 71 0.01 8.88 3.84
N ILE A 72 1.34 8.69 3.90
CA ILE A 72 1.97 7.71 4.78
C ILE A 72 1.70 8.06 6.25
N THR A 73 1.92 9.31 6.64
CA THR A 73 1.77 9.77 8.03
C THR A 73 0.32 9.61 8.51
N ARG A 74 -0.66 9.97 7.67
CA ARG A 74 -2.08 9.78 7.99
C ARG A 74 -2.45 8.31 8.15
N SER A 75 -1.94 7.44 7.29
CA SER A 75 -2.20 5.99 7.37
C SER A 75 -1.64 5.39 8.66
N LEU A 76 -0.37 5.71 8.99
CA LEU A 76 0.28 5.27 10.22
C LEU A 76 -0.50 5.73 11.46
N ALA A 77 -0.90 7.01 11.49
CA ALA A 77 -1.70 7.56 12.58
C ALA A 77 -3.07 6.88 12.70
N ARG A 78 -3.79 6.72 11.58
CA ARG A 78 -5.11 6.07 11.52
C ARG A 78 -5.09 4.67 12.12
N HIS A 79 -4.04 3.90 11.83
CA HIS A 79 -3.91 2.51 12.28
C HIS A 79 -3.04 2.33 13.53
N SER A 80 -2.67 3.43 14.19
CA SER A 80 -1.84 3.42 15.41
C SER A 80 -0.53 2.64 15.26
N ILE A 81 0.12 2.80 14.11
CA ILE A 81 1.46 2.26 13.84
C ILE A 81 2.48 3.35 14.15
N ARG A 82 3.48 3.00 14.96
CA ARG A 82 4.63 3.88 15.23
C ARG A 82 5.74 3.58 14.21
N PRO A 83 6.31 4.59 13.54
CA PRO A 83 7.54 4.42 12.78
C PRO A 83 8.64 3.88 13.69
N ILE A 84 9.42 2.93 13.18
CA ILE A 84 10.61 2.41 13.86
C ILE A 84 11.78 3.25 13.34
N TYR A 85 12.54 3.88 14.24
CA TYR A 85 13.75 4.64 13.93
C TYR A 85 14.99 3.76 14.10
#